data_AF-A0A803LDW3-F1
#
_entry.id   AF-A0A803LDW3-F1
#
_cell.length_a   1.000
_cell.length_b   1.000
_cell.length_c   1.000
_cell.angle_alpha   90.00
_cell.angle_beta   90.00
_cell.angle_gamma   90.00
#
_symmetry.space_group_name_H-M   'P 1'
#
loop_
_entity.id
_entity.type
_entity.pdbx_description
1 polymer ?
#
loop_
_entity_poly.entity_id
_entity_poly.type
_entity_poly.pdbx_seq_one_letter_code
_entity_poly.pdbx_strand_id
1 'polypeptide(L)'
;MQENNLSGIIPSALQTLRGLLRLDLSHNNLSGEIPKFLASLQLQSLNLSHNNLEGEVPVGGVFNNVTGVLITGNNRAVEAYLI
;
A
#
# COMPACT_ATOMS: atom_id res chain seq x y z
N MET A 1 3.61 3.35 10.66
CA MET A 1 4.95 3.95 10.43
C MET A 1 4.75 4.99 9.35
N GLN A 2 4.12 6.09 9.71
CA GLN A 2 3.92 7.23 8.84
C GLN A 2 5.00 8.29 9.11
N GLU A 3 5.22 9.20 8.16
CA GLU A 3 6.06 10.40 8.35
C GLU A 3 7.51 10.05 8.70
N ASN A 4 8.14 9.24 7.84
CA ASN A 4 9.54 8.87 8.00
C ASN A 4 10.27 9.01 6.65
N ASN A 5 11.59 8.81 6.67
CA ASN A 5 12.41 8.78 5.46
C ASN A 5 12.65 7.34 4.97
N LEU A 6 11.70 6.42 5.20
CA LEU A 6 11.85 5.04 4.73
C LEU A 6 11.89 5.03 3.20
N SER A 7 12.80 4.26 2.62
CA SER A 7 13.02 4.18 1.18
C SER A 7 13.19 2.75 0.72
N GLY A 8 13.18 2.54 -0.59
CA GLY A 8 13.18 1.20 -1.20
C GLY A 8 11.79 0.61 -1.33
N ILE A 9 11.72 -0.70 -1.51
CA ILE A 9 10.46 -1.41 -1.79
C ILE A 9 9.74 -1.87 -0.51
N ILE A 10 8.44 -2.13 -0.60
CA ILE A 10 7.68 -2.80 0.47
C ILE A 10 8.14 -4.28 0.55
N PRO A 11 8.72 -4.73 1.68
CA PRO A 11 9.36 -6.04 1.75
C PRO A 11 8.34 -7.19 1.86
N SER A 12 8.61 -8.30 1.17
CA SER A 12 7.78 -9.52 1.19
C SER A 12 7.66 -10.16 2.58
N ALA A 13 8.58 -9.85 3.50
CA ALA A 13 8.54 -10.29 4.89
C ALA A 13 7.21 -9.93 5.59
N LEU A 14 6.55 -8.83 5.19
CA LEU A 14 5.25 -8.42 5.75
C LEU A 14 4.14 -9.46 5.49
N GLN A 15 4.29 -10.34 4.49
CA GLN A 15 3.34 -11.42 4.20
C GLN A 15 3.16 -12.38 5.40
N THR A 16 4.17 -12.49 6.26
CA THR A 16 4.13 -13.38 7.44
C THR A 16 3.26 -12.83 8.57
N LEU A 17 2.90 -11.55 8.53
CA LEU A 17 2.13 -10.87 9.58
C LEU A 17 0.62 -11.13 9.43
N ARG A 18 0.21 -12.39 9.61
CA ARG A 18 -1.17 -12.84 9.35
C ARG A 18 -2.24 -12.19 10.25
N GLY A 19 -1.85 -11.69 11.42
CA GLY A 19 -2.74 -10.98 12.35
C GLY A 19 -2.79 -9.47 12.14
N LEU A 20 -2.12 -8.93 11.11
CA LEU A 20 -2.07 -7.49 10.87
C LEU A 20 -3.43 -6.99 10.37
N LEU A 21 -4.02 -6.06 11.12
CA LEU A 21 -5.32 -5.46 10.78
C LEU A 21 -5.19 -4.08 10.14
N ARG A 22 -4.11 -3.34 10.45
CA ARG A 22 -3.90 -1.98 9.94
C ARG A 22 -2.43 -1.82 9.57
N LEU A 23 -2.18 -1.30 8.38
CA LEU A 23 -0.85 -0.99 7.89
C LEU A 23 -0.84 0.45 7.38
N ASP A 24 -0.06 1.31 8.03
CA ASP A 24 0.17 2.69 7.61
C ASP A 24 1.66 2.87 7.30
N LEU A 25 1.96 3.14 6.03
CA LEU A 25 3.28 3.46 5.48
C LEU A 25 3.27 4.82 4.76
N SER A 26 2.25 5.65 5.02
CA SER A 26 2.09 6.93 4.33
C SER A 26 3.22 7.91 4.65
N HIS A 27 3.44 8.89 3.76
CA HIS A 27 4.46 9.94 3.94
C HIS A 27 5.86 9.35 4.16
N ASN A 28 6.31 8.56 3.19
CA ASN A 28 7.67 8.03 3.11
C ASN A 28 8.20 8.16 1.68
N ASN A 29 9.42 7.66 1.45
CA ASN A 29 10.07 7.65 0.15
C ASN A 29 10.08 6.24 -0.46
N LEU A 30 9.08 5.40 -0.15
CA LEU A 30 8.99 4.04 -0.69
C LEU A 30 8.72 4.08 -2.20
N SER A 31 9.28 3.13 -2.94
CA SER A 31 9.23 3.08 -4.40
C SER A 31 8.99 1.68 -4.93
N GLY A 32 8.75 1.55 -6.24
CA GLY A 32 8.44 0.28 -6.89
C GLY A 32 6.95 -0.09 -6.78
N GLU A 33 6.62 -1.35 -7.10
CA GLU A 33 5.23 -1.80 -7.17
C GLU A 33 4.58 -2.05 -5.80
N ILE A 34 3.26 -1.88 -5.73
CA ILE A 34 2.45 -2.32 -4.59
C ILE A 34 2.39 -3.86 -4.56
N PRO A 35 2.93 -4.54 -3.54
CA PRO A 35 2.99 -5.99 -3.57
C PRO A 35 1.61 -6.67 -3.49
N LYS A 36 1.35 -7.60 -4.41
CA LYS A 36 0.10 -8.37 -4.48
C LYS A 36 -0.21 -9.15 -3.20
N PHE A 37 0.79 -9.51 -2.40
CA PHE A 37 0.56 -10.23 -1.15
C PHE A 37 -0.25 -9.41 -0.13
N LEU A 38 -0.28 -8.07 -0.23
CA LEU A 38 -1.09 -7.22 0.64
C LEU A 38 -2.59 -7.53 0.50
N ALA A 39 -3.02 -7.99 -0.68
CA ALA A 39 -4.39 -8.47 -0.90
C ALA A 39 -4.70 -9.79 -0.15
N SER A 40 -3.66 -10.57 0.20
CA SER A 40 -3.80 -11.83 0.94
C SER A 40 -3.82 -11.66 2.47
N LEU A 41 -3.52 -10.45 2.96
CA LEU A 41 -3.63 -10.11 4.37
C LEU A 41 -5.06 -9.69 4.69
N GLN A 42 -5.55 -10.04 5.88
CA GLN A 42 -6.86 -9.62 6.36
C GLN A 42 -6.82 -8.19 6.93
N LEU A 43 -6.25 -7.26 6.17
CA LEU A 43 -6.18 -5.85 6.53
C LEU A 43 -7.58 -5.23 6.48
N GLN A 44 -7.91 -4.48 7.52
CA GLN A 44 -9.06 -3.60 7.58
C GLN A 44 -8.73 -2.20 7.05
N SER A 45 -7.47 -1.79 7.17
CA SER A 45 -6.99 -0.49 6.68
C SER A 45 -5.57 -0.60 6.13
N LEU A 46 -5.35 0.03 4.98
CA LEU A 46 -4.07 0.16 4.31
C LEU A 46 -3.89 1.61 3.85
N ASN A 47 -2.87 2.27 4.38
CA ASN A 47 -2.50 3.62 3.95
C ASN A 47 -1.08 3.60 3.37
N LEU A 48 -0.99 3.84 2.05
CA LEU A 48 0.23 3.94 1.27
C LEU A 48 0.39 5.33 0.63
N SER A 49 -0.47 6.30 1.00
CA SER A 49 -0.49 7.63 0.38
C SER A 49 0.83 8.38 0.58
N HIS A 50 1.17 9.29 -0.33
CA HIS A 50 2.37 10.12 -0.22
C HIS A 50 3.66 9.28 -0.16
N ASN A 51 3.89 8.50 -1.22
CA ASN A 51 5.10 7.73 -1.49
C ASN A 51 5.46 7.87 -2.98
N ASN A 52 6.45 7.12 -3.46
CA ASN A 52 6.85 7.05 -4.87
C ASN A 52 6.49 5.68 -5.50
N LEU A 53 5.39 5.05 -5.05
CA LEU A 53 4.97 3.74 -5.56
C LEU A 53 4.42 3.87 -6.97
N GLU A 54 4.62 2.82 -7.78
CA GLU A 54 4.23 2.75 -9.18
C GLU A 54 3.58 1.41 -9.55
N GLY A 55 3.21 1.25 -10.82
CA GLY A 55 2.54 0.04 -11.31
C GLY A 55 1.05 -0.01 -10.99
N GLU A 56 0.47 -1.20 -11.19
CA GLU A 56 -0.96 -1.44 -11.00
C GLU A 56 -1.31 -1.70 -9.52
N VAL A 57 -2.47 -1.20 -9.10
CA VAL A 57 -3.03 -1.53 -7.78
C VAL A 57 -3.55 -2.98 -7.81
N PRO A 58 -3.14 -3.85 -6.88
CA PRO A 58 -3.63 -5.22 -6.82
C PRO A 58 -5.15 -5.29 -6.64
N VAL A 59 -5.77 -6.33 -7.20
CA VAL A 59 -7.20 -6.59 -7.03
C VAL A 59 -7.42 -7.55 -5.84
N GLY A 60 -8.47 -7.32 -5.05
CA GLY A 60 -8.86 -8.22 -3.97
C GLY A 60 -8.41 -7.78 -2.57
N GLY A 61 -8.93 -8.48 -1.56
CA GLY A 61 -8.62 -8.21 -0.15
C GLY A 61 -8.94 -6.78 0.25
N VAL A 62 -7.99 -6.12 0.90
CA VAL A 62 -8.14 -4.73 1.35
C VAL A 62 -8.40 -3.77 0.18
N PHE A 63 -7.87 -4.03 -1.02
CA PHE A 63 -8.02 -3.18 -2.20
C PHE A 63 -9.44 -3.11 -2.77
N ASN A 64 -10.32 -4.06 -2.41
CA ASN A 64 -11.75 -3.98 -2.75
C ASN A 64 -12.54 -3.07 -1.81
N ASN A 65 -11.96 -2.66 -0.67
CA ASN A 65 -12.59 -1.77 0.29
C ASN A 65 -12.09 -0.34 0.10
N VAL A 66 -12.78 0.42 -0.76
CA VAL A 66 -12.47 1.83 -1.08
C VAL A 66 -12.47 2.77 0.13
N THR A 67 -13.10 2.41 1.26
CA THR A 67 -13.04 3.21 2.49
C THR A 67 -11.81 2.92 3.34
N GLY A 68 -11.19 1.75 3.14
CA GLY A 68 -10.06 1.27 3.93
C GLY A 68 -8.70 1.44 3.25
N VAL A 69 -8.65 1.90 1.99
CA VAL A 69 -7.42 2.00 1.21
C VAL A 69 -7.16 3.44 0.76
N LEU A 70 -5.98 3.94 1.10
CA LEU A 70 -5.48 5.25 0.68
C LEU A 70 -4.17 5.07 -0.08
N ILE A 71 -4.15 5.47 -1.35
CA ILE A 71 -3.00 5.32 -2.27
C ILE A 71 -2.70 6.61 -3.05
N THR A 72 -3.38 7.71 -2.73
CA THR A 72 -3.20 9.03 -3.36
C THR A 72 -1.81 9.61 -3.13
N GLY A 73 -1.33 10.47 -4.03
CA GLY A 73 0.01 11.07 -3.88
C GLY A 73 1.13 10.06 -4.09
N ASN A 74 0.91 9.06 -4.95
CA ASN A 74 1.93 8.17 -5.49
C ASN A 74 2.20 8.53 -6.96
N ASN A 75 2.94 7.70 -7.70
CA ASN A 75 3.14 7.95 -9.12
C ASN A 75 1.83 7.75 -9.90
N ARG A 76 1.73 8.45 -11.04
CA ARG A 76 0.53 8.52 -11.90
C ARG A 76 -0.06 7.15 -12.30
N ALA A 77 0.76 6.09 -12.33
CA ALA A 77 0.31 4.72 -12.63
C ALA A 77 -0.59 4.14 -11.52
N VAL A 78 -0.37 4.50 -10.26
CA VAL A 78 -1.16 4.06 -9.09
C VAL A 78 -2.45 4.86 -8.97
N GLU A 79 -2.41 6.14 -9.34
CA GLU A 79 -3.55 7.06 -9.19
C GLU A 79 -4.72 6.79 -10.15
N ALA A 80 -4.52 5.96 -11.18
CA ALA A 80 -5.57 5.57 -12.12
C ALA A 80 -6.69 4.70 -11.49
N TYR A 81 -6.54 4.28 -10.22
CA TYR A 81 -7.52 3.43 -9.52
C TYR A 81 -8.67 4.20 -8.86
N LEU A 82 -8.72 5.54 -8.98
CA LEU A 82 -9.76 6.38 -8.39
C LEU A 82 -10.60 7.15 -9.44
N ILE A 83 -10.53 6.76 -10.72
CA ILE A 83 -11.38 7.30 -11.81
C ILE A 83 -12.34 6.23 -12.34
#